data_AF-A0A510IXT5-F1
#
_entry.id   AF-A0A510IXT5-F1
#
_cell.length_a   1.000
_cell.length_b   1.000
_cell.length_c   1.000
_cell.angle_alpha   90.00
_cell.angle_beta   90.00
_cell.angle_gamma   90.00
#
_symmetry.space_group_name_H-M   'P 1'
#
loop_
_entity.id
_entity.type
_entity.pdbx_description
1 polymer ?
#
loop_
_entity_poly.entity_id
_entity_poly.type
_entity_poly.pdbx_seq_one_letter_code
_entity_poly.pdbx_strand_id
1 'polypeptide(L)'
;MNFNYLTGNFGIEIPASELTGMDQSTGQTLQNLWHEHELLVVRDLDLDTQAFVNFCSLFGELQQNYFFFQSLSEKYPQVAKIVKEAGEKKNTGGIWHHDQGYYATPVKGIALYGIDIPPGVAIPFSQVPRSLMSPCQAKCNR
;
A
#
# COMPACT_ATOMS: atom_id res chain seq x y z
N MET A 1 11.40 -12.91 11.03
CA MET A 1 11.18 -12.02 9.90
C MET A 1 12.25 -10.94 9.94
N ASN A 2 13.26 -11.10 9.08
CA ASN A 2 14.31 -10.11 8.89
C ASN A 2 13.87 -9.07 7.85
N PHE A 3 14.39 -7.85 7.96
CA PHE A 3 14.11 -6.76 7.02
C PHE A 3 15.24 -5.74 7.00
N ASN A 4 15.27 -4.92 5.94
CA ASN A 4 16.20 -3.81 5.80
C ASN A 4 15.48 -2.47 5.98
N TYR A 5 16.13 -1.48 6.58
CA TYR A 5 15.59 -0.12 6.65
C TYR A 5 15.79 0.62 5.32
N LEU A 6 14.77 1.36 4.86
CA LEU A 6 14.87 2.20 3.67
C LEU A 6 15.50 3.55 4.00
N THR A 7 14.93 4.31 4.95
CA THR A 7 15.49 5.60 5.37
C THR A 7 15.19 5.91 6.84
N GLY A 8 16.21 5.89 7.69
CA GLY A 8 16.02 6.07 9.13
C GLY A 8 15.02 5.05 9.67
N ASN A 9 13.98 5.51 10.37
CA ASN A 9 12.89 4.64 10.85
C ASN A 9 11.68 4.57 9.90
N PHE A 10 11.74 5.27 8.76
CA PHE A 10 10.65 5.31 7.78
C PHE A 10 10.93 4.31 6.66
N GLY A 11 10.02 3.35 6.53
CA GLY A 11 10.09 2.32 5.51
C GLY A 11 11.00 1.16 5.84
N ILE A 12 10.48 -0.05 5.66
CA ILE A 12 11.24 -1.30 5.68
C ILE A 12 11.03 -2.11 4.40
N GLU A 13 12.04 -2.88 4.05
CA GLU A 13 12.03 -3.82 2.93
C GLU A 13 12.16 -5.25 3.44
N ILE A 14 11.22 -6.11 3.05
CA ILE A 14 11.11 -7.50 3.46
C ILE A 14 11.20 -8.39 2.22
N PRO A 15 12.16 -9.33 2.12
CA PRO A 15 12.15 -10.34 1.07
C PRO A 15 10.94 -11.27 1.21
N ALA A 16 10.29 -11.66 0.10
CA ALA A 16 9.17 -12.61 0.15
C ALA A 16 9.54 -13.95 0.81
N SER A 17 10.81 -14.36 0.78
CA SER A 17 11.30 -15.56 1.46
C SER A 17 11.16 -15.53 2.99
N GLU A 18 10.99 -14.35 3.59
CA GLU A 18 10.74 -14.19 5.02
C GLU A 18 9.26 -14.37 5.38
N LEU A 19 8.37 -14.46 4.39
CA LEU A 19 6.94 -14.73 4.58
C LEU A 19 6.71 -16.24 4.56
N THR A 20 6.69 -16.88 5.73
CA THR A 20 6.48 -18.34 5.87
C THR A 20 5.01 -18.78 5.72
N GLY A 21 4.13 -17.86 5.29
CA GLY A 21 2.70 -18.06 5.10
C GLY A 21 1.95 -16.74 4.92
N MET A 22 0.66 -16.81 4.57
CA MET A 22 -0.25 -15.66 4.51
C MET A 22 -1.42 -15.86 5.47
N ASP A 23 -1.09 -16.27 6.69
CA ASP A 23 -2.05 -16.52 7.76
C ASP A 23 -2.19 -15.29 8.66
N GLN A 24 -3.11 -15.38 9.63
CA GLN A 24 -3.37 -14.29 10.56
C GLN A 24 -2.14 -13.95 11.43
N SER A 25 -1.30 -14.93 11.74
CA SER A 25 -0.09 -14.70 12.54
C SER A 25 0.91 -13.81 11.78
N THR A 26 1.18 -14.14 10.52
CA THR A 26 2.00 -13.32 9.62
C THR A 26 1.38 -11.94 9.41
N GLY A 27 0.06 -11.88 9.21
CA GLY A 27 -0.69 -10.63 9.09
C GLY A 27 -0.50 -9.70 10.28
N GLN A 28 -0.59 -10.22 11.51
CA GLN A 28 -0.39 -9.41 12.72
C GLN A 28 1.03 -8.86 12.82
N THR A 29 2.04 -9.67 12.49
CA THR A 29 3.44 -9.21 12.46
C THR A 29 3.62 -8.10 11.44
N LEU A 30 3.12 -8.26 10.22
CA LEU A 30 3.23 -7.26 9.16
C LEU A 30 2.49 -5.96 9.51
N GLN A 31 1.31 -6.06 10.12
CA GLN A 31 0.57 -4.89 10.59
C GLN A 31 1.34 -4.09 11.64
N ASN A 32 1.95 -4.78 12.62
CA ASN A 32 2.74 -4.11 13.66
C ASN A 32 3.97 -3.40 13.06
N LEU A 33 4.69 -4.08 12.16
CA LEU A 33 5.83 -3.50 11.45
C LEU A 33 5.41 -2.30 10.60
N TRP A 34 4.27 -2.39 9.92
CA TRP A 34 3.74 -1.28 9.14
C TRP A 34 3.32 -0.09 10.01
N HIS A 35 2.75 -0.32 11.20
CA HIS A 35 2.43 0.76 12.15
C HIS A 35 3.66 1.46 12.72
N GLU A 36 4.77 0.74 12.86
CA GLU A 36 6.04 1.26 13.36
C GLU A 36 6.81 2.03 12.29
N HIS A 37 6.84 1.52 11.07
CA HIS A 37 7.69 2.02 9.98
C HIS A 37 6.94 2.77 8.89
N GLU A 38 5.60 2.80 8.92
CA GLU A 38 4.67 3.55 8.05
C GLU A 38 4.67 3.14 6.55
N LEU A 39 5.76 2.53 6.07
CA LEU A 39 5.91 1.98 4.73
C LEU A 39 6.51 0.56 4.82
N LEU A 40 5.89 -0.39 4.12
CA LEU A 40 6.34 -1.76 4.05
C LEU A 40 6.45 -2.16 2.57
N VAL A 41 7.65 -2.57 2.17
CA VAL A 41 7.94 -3.03 0.80
C VAL A 41 8.28 -4.51 0.84
N VAL A 42 7.46 -5.36 0.22
CA VAL A 42 7.80 -6.77 0.03
C VAL A 42 8.40 -6.96 -1.34
N ARG A 43 9.63 -7.51 -1.41
CA ARG A 43 10.32 -7.80 -2.67
C ARG A 43 10.09 -9.23 -3.11
N ASP A 44 10.07 -9.41 -4.43
CA ASP A 44 9.99 -10.72 -5.09
C ASP A 44 8.76 -11.54 -4.67
N LEU A 45 7.65 -10.85 -4.43
CA LEU A 45 6.37 -11.46 -4.07
C LEU A 45 5.54 -11.71 -5.34
N ASP A 46 5.36 -12.97 -5.71
CA ASP A 46 4.58 -13.39 -6.89
C ASP A 46 3.17 -13.81 -6.47
N LEU A 47 2.17 -12.98 -6.80
CA LEU A 47 0.76 -13.17 -6.44
C LEU A 47 -0.13 -12.97 -7.64
N ASP A 48 -1.11 -13.87 -7.79
CA ASP A 48 -2.27 -13.56 -8.60
C ASP A 48 -3.18 -12.53 -7.89
N THR A 49 -4.23 -12.08 -8.58
CA THR A 49 -5.15 -11.08 -8.03
C THR A 49 -5.88 -11.57 -6.78
N GLN A 50 -6.23 -12.86 -6.69
CA GLN A 50 -6.92 -13.40 -5.51
C GLN A 50 -5.98 -13.40 -4.31
N ALA A 51 -4.74 -13.84 -4.50
CA ALA A 51 -3.72 -13.87 -3.47
C ALA A 51 -3.33 -12.46 -3.02
N PHE A 52 -3.23 -11.50 -3.95
CA PHE A 52 -3.03 -10.09 -3.60
C PHE A 52 -4.17 -9.52 -2.76
N VAL A 53 -5.42 -9.81 -3.11
CA VAL A 53 -6.59 -9.43 -2.31
C VAL A 53 -6.52 -10.05 -0.92
N ASN A 54 -6.27 -11.35 -0.84
CA ASN A 54 -6.17 -12.07 0.44
C ASN A 54 -5.05 -11.50 1.32
N PHE A 55 -3.89 -11.20 0.72
CA PHE A 55 -2.77 -10.56 1.40
C PHE A 55 -3.15 -9.18 1.94
N CYS A 56 -3.79 -8.34 1.12
CA CYS A 56 -4.25 -7.02 1.57
C CYS A 56 -5.29 -7.10 2.68
N SER A 57 -6.17 -8.11 2.67
CA SER A 57 -7.17 -8.33 3.73
C SER A 57 -6.54 -8.63 5.10
N LEU A 58 -5.26 -9.02 5.15
CA LEU A 58 -4.54 -9.15 6.42
C LEU A 58 -4.32 -7.80 7.12
N PHE A 59 -4.53 -6.66 6.45
CA PHE A 59 -4.29 -5.32 6.99
C PHE A 59 -5.58 -4.58 7.41
N GLY A 60 -6.75 -5.13 7.08
CA GLY A 60 -8.07 -4.59 7.39
C GLY A 60 -9.12 -4.86 6.32
N GLU A 61 -10.29 -4.25 6.49
CA GLU A 61 -11.37 -4.29 5.50
C GLU A 61 -10.96 -3.53 4.23
N LEU A 62 -11.14 -4.17 3.07
CA LEU A 62 -10.81 -3.57 1.78
C LEU A 62 -11.99 -2.72 1.27
N GLN A 63 -11.71 -1.46 1.00
CA GLN A 63 -12.67 -0.55 0.38
C GLN A 63 -12.79 -0.83 -1.12
N GLN A 64 -14.01 -0.71 -1.65
CA GLN A 64 -14.20 -0.71 -3.10
C GLN A 64 -13.50 0.49 -3.71
N ASN A 65 -12.91 0.28 -4.89
CA ASN A 65 -12.21 1.36 -5.56
C ASN A 65 -13.21 2.23 -6.33
N TYR A 66 -13.57 3.38 -5.77
CA TYR A 66 -14.47 4.35 -6.41
C TYR A 66 -13.75 5.34 -7.33
N PHE A 67 -12.42 5.38 -7.32
CA PHE A 67 -11.65 6.46 -7.97
C PHE A 67 -11.20 6.10 -9.38
N PHE A 68 -10.91 4.82 -9.63
CA PHE A 68 -10.63 4.34 -10.96
C PHE A 68 -11.95 3.86 -11.58
N PHE A 69 -12.41 4.55 -12.63
CA PHE A 69 -13.67 4.27 -13.32
C PHE A 69 -13.80 2.85 -13.88
N GLN A 70 -12.75 2.03 -13.80
CA GLN A 70 -12.75 0.61 -14.11
C GLN A 70 -11.98 -0.14 -13.03
N SER A 71 -12.70 -0.91 -12.20
CA SER A 71 -12.08 -1.95 -11.41
C SER A 71 -11.41 -2.97 -12.35
N LEU A 72 -10.39 -3.66 -11.84
CA LEU A 72 -9.69 -4.70 -12.59
C LEU A 72 -10.67 -5.76 -13.14
N SER A 73 -11.71 -6.07 -12.36
CA SER A 73 -12.81 -6.94 -12.75
C SER A 73 -14.02 -6.71 -11.83
N GLU A 74 -15.20 -7.20 -12.23
CA GLU A 74 -16.37 -7.29 -11.34
C GLU A 74 -16.13 -8.20 -10.13
N LYS A 75 -15.24 -9.20 -10.26
CA LYS A 75 -14.88 -10.13 -9.19
C LYS A 75 -14.03 -9.47 -8.10
N TYR A 76 -13.22 -8.47 -8.46
CA TYR A 76 -12.31 -7.78 -7.54
C TYR A 76 -12.51 -6.25 -7.63
N PRO A 77 -13.68 -5.73 -7.20
CA PRO A 77 -14.01 -4.31 -7.30
C PRO A 77 -13.11 -3.39 -6.45
N GLN A 78 -12.41 -3.94 -5.46
CA GLN A 78 -11.41 -3.24 -4.65
C GLN A 78 -10.06 -3.05 -5.36
N VAL A 79 -9.79 -3.79 -6.44
CA VAL A 79 -8.52 -3.70 -7.17
C VAL A 79 -8.72 -2.80 -8.40
N ALA A 80 -7.84 -1.82 -8.55
CA ALA A 80 -7.76 -0.99 -9.74
C ALA A 80 -6.39 -1.09 -10.40
N LYS A 81 -6.35 -0.82 -11.70
CA LYS A 81 -5.11 -0.76 -12.46
C LYS A 81 -4.64 0.68 -12.57
N ILE A 82 -3.36 0.91 -12.26
CA ILE A 82 -2.66 2.14 -12.59
C ILE A 82 -1.75 1.80 -13.76
N VAL A 83 -2.19 2.16 -14.97
CA VAL A 83 -1.42 1.96 -16.21
C VAL A 83 -1.04 3.32 -16.74
N LYS A 84 0.20 3.41 -17.23
CA LYS A 84 0.67 4.56 -17.99
C LYS A 84 1.33 4.04 -19.27
N GLU A 85 0.67 4.24 -20.40
CA GLU A 85 1.20 3.84 -21.70
C GLU A 85 2.32 4.79 -22.16
N ALA A 86 3.23 4.32 -23.02
CA ALA A 86 4.43 5.07 -23.42
C ALA A 86 4.16 6.46 -24.03
N GLY A 87 2.98 6.66 -24.64
CA GLY A 87 2.55 7.94 -25.21
C GLY A 87 1.80 8.87 -24.25
N GLU A 88 1.44 8.38 -23.06
CA GLU A 88 0.61 9.14 -22.12
C GLU A 88 1.44 10.20 -21.38
N LYS A 89 0.99 11.45 -21.49
CA LYS A 89 1.64 12.59 -20.85
C LYS A 89 1.16 12.83 -19.42
N LYS A 90 -0.04 12.36 -19.07
CA LYS A 90 -0.61 12.53 -17.72
C LYS A 90 -0.05 11.46 -16.80
N ASN A 91 0.21 11.84 -15.55
CA ASN A 91 0.63 10.93 -14.50
C ASN A 91 -0.46 10.86 -13.42
N THR A 92 -0.95 9.65 -13.14
CA THR A 92 -1.85 9.42 -12.00
C THR A 92 -1.06 9.58 -10.71
N GLY A 93 -1.57 10.38 -9.78
CA GLY A 93 -0.88 10.64 -8.51
C GLY A 93 0.40 11.49 -8.63
N GLY A 94 0.57 12.25 -9.73
CA GLY A 94 1.79 13.01 -10.00
C GLY A 94 2.04 14.26 -9.13
N ILE A 95 1.18 14.54 -8.15
CA ILE A 95 1.33 15.64 -7.18
C ILE A 95 1.42 15.06 -5.77
N TRP A 96 1.99 15.79 -4.81
CA TRP A 96 1.99 15.36 -3.40
C TRP A 96 0.58 15.31 -2.85
N HIS A 97 0.17 14.16 -2.32
CA HIS A 97 -1.17 13.93 -1.78
C HIS A 97 -1.17 12.78 -0.76
N HIS A 98 -2.29 12.67 -0.05
CA HIS A 98 -2.72 11.46 0.64
C HIS A 98 -4.07 11.06 0.06
N ASP A 99 -4.21 9.81 -0.34
CA ASP A 99 -5.41 9.32 -0.99
C ASP A 99 -6.62 9.37 -0.07
N GLN A 100 -7.77 9.71 -0.66
CA GLN A 100 -9.07 9.75 0.00
C GLN A 100 -9.09 10.49 1.35
N GLY A 101 -8.15 11.41 1.58
CA GLY A 101 -8.09 12.23 2.80
C GLY A 101 -9.28 13.17 2.97
N TYR A 102 -10.11 13.31 1.94
CA TYR A 102 -11.35 14.08 1.92
C TYR A 102 -12.59 13.29 2.37
N TYR A 103 -12.48 11.98 2.63
CA TYR A 103 -13.58 11.20 3.21
C TYR A 103 -13.74 11.49 4.71
N ALA A 104 -14.97 11.38 5.22
CA ALA A 104 -15.26 11.57 6.65
C ALA A 104 -14.47 10.56 7.52
N THR A 105 -14.34 9.34 7.03
CA THR A 105 -13.43 8.32 7.56
C THR A 105 -12.44 7.97 6.45
N PRO A 106 -11.23 8.56 6.45
CA PRO A 106 -10.21 8.26 5.44
C PRO A 106 -9.76 6.80 5.49
N VAL A 107 -9.20 6.32 4.38
CA VAL A 107 -8.54 5.02 4.35
C VAL A 107 -7.31 5.02 5.26
N LYS A 108 -7.08 3.87 5.90
CA LYS A 108 -5.92 3.63 6.77
C LYS A 108 -4.61 3.56 5.98
N GLY A 109 -4.65 3.14 4.73
CA GLY A 109 -3.48 2.97 3.89
C GLY A 109 -3.84 2.40 2.51
N ILE A 110 -2.82 2.27 1.67
CA ILE A 110 -2.91 1.75 0.31
C ILE A 110 -1.86 0.68 0.09
N ALA A 111 -2.25 -0.37 -0.63
CA ALA A 111 -1.33 -1.36 -1.17
C ALA A 111 -1.14 -1.12 -2.68
N LEU A 112 0.12 -1.10 -3.12
CA LEU A 112 0.50 -1.07 -4.53
C LEU A 112 1.22 -2.36 -4.87
N TYR A 113 0.89 -2.93 -6.04
CA TYR A 113 1.50 -4.15 -6.53
C TYR A 113 2.10 -3.92 -7.92
N GLY A 114 3.40 -4.13 -8.06
CA GLY A 114 4.14 -3.91 -9.29
C GLY A 114 3.97 -5.08 -10.26
N ILE A 115 3.43 -4.81 -11.45
CA ILE A 115 3.30 -5.80 -12.53
C ILE A 115 4.39 -5.63 -13.58
N ASP A 116 4.48 -4.42 -14.14
CA ASP A 116 5.49 -4.02 -15.12
C ASP A 116 6.00 -2.63 -14.73
N ILE A 117 7.27 -2.54 -14.33
CA ILE A 117 7.89 -1.32 -13.83
C ILE A 117 9.13 -1.01 -14.69
N PRO A 118 9.10 0.06 -15.49
CA PRO A 118 10.27 0.49 -16.25
C PRO A 118 11.44 0.89 -15.34
N PRO A 119 12.70 0.74 -15.81
CA PRO A 119 13.86 1.17 -15.04
C PRO A 119 13.82 2.68 -14.76
N GLY A 120 14.23 3.07 -13.55
CA GLY A 120 14.30 4.48 -13.13
C GLY A 120 12.97 5.09 -12.69
N VAL A 121 11.87 4.33 -12.66
CA VAL A 121 10.60 4.78 -12.08
C VAL A 121 10.61 4.57 -10.57
N ALA A 122 10.15 5.57 -9.82
CA ALA A 122 10.03 5.53 -8.37
C ALA A 122 8.76 6.25 -7.90
N ILE A 123 8.26 5.83 -6.74
CA ILE A 123 7.17 6.50 -6.03
C ILE A 123 7.78 7.14 -4.79
N PRO A 124 7.93 8.48 -4.74
CA PRO A 124 8.46 9.14 -3.57
C PRO A 124 7.41 9.19 -2.46
N PHE A 125 7.86 8.95 -1.23
CA PHE A 125 7.02 9.04 -0.03
C PHE A 125 7.59 10.08 0.93
N SER A 126 6.72 10.71 1.73
CA SER A 126 7.11 11.63 2.80
C SER A 126 6.31 11.32 4.05
N GLN A 127 6.99 11.28 5.20
CA GLN A 127 6.35 11.14 6.49
C GLN A 127 5.81 12.49 6.97
N VAL A 128 4.52 12.54 7.30
CA VAL A 128 3.92 13.69 8.00
C VAL A 128 4.13 13.48 9.50
N PRO A 129 4.79 14.40 10.23
CA PRO A 129 4.98 14.26 11.67
C PRO A 129 3.65 14.09 12.40
N ARG A 130 3.59 13.14 13.34
CA ARG A 130 2.38 12.91 14.17
C ARG A 130 1.93 14.17 14.93
N SER A 131 2.85 15.07 15.28
CA SER A 131 2.55 16.35 15.91
C SER A 131 1.73 17.31 15.03
N LEU A 132 1.75 17.10 13.72
CA LEU A 132 1.00 17.90 12.73
C LEU A 132 -0.30 17.22 12.29
N MET A 133 -0.56 15.97 12.74
CA MET A 133 -1.78 15.24 12.39
C MET A 133 -2.96 15.73 13.23
N SER A 134 -4.14 15.82 12.59
CA SER A 134 -5.37 16.13 13.31
C SER A 134 -5.73 15.03 14.34
N PRO A 135 -6.49 15.35 15.41
CA PRO A 135 -6.93 14.35 16.39
C PRO A 135 -7.75 13.19 15.81
N CYS A 136 -8.33 13.38 14.62
CA CYS A 136 -9.07 12.33 13.89
C CYS A 136 -8.09 11.34 13.24
N GLN A 137 -7.04 11.83 12.59
CA GLN A 137 -6.01 11.00 11.95
C GLN A 137 -5.15 10.25 12.98
N ALA A 138 -4.88 10.86 14.14
CA ALA A 138 -4.15 10.21 15.23
C ALA A 138 -4.90 9.00 15.82
N LYS A 139 -6.23 8.89 15.64
CA LYS A 139 -7.05 7.79 16.15
C LYS A 139 -7.08 6.55 15.25
N CYS A 140 -6.70 6.63 13.98
CA CYS A 140 -6.61 5.47 13.09
C CYS A 140 -5.45 4.51 13.45
N ASN A 141 -4.57 4.92 14.36
CA ASN A 141 -3.50 4.08 14.94
C ASN A 141 -3.94 3.30 16.19
N ARG A 142 -5.25 3.09 16.39
CA ARG A 142 -5.80 2.20 17.42
C ARG A 142 -6.67 1.12 16.80
#